data_AF-N6WY20-F1
#
_entry.id   AF-N6WY20-F1
#
_cell.length_a   1.000
_cell.length_b   1.000
_cell.length_c   1.000
_cell.angle_alpha   90.00
_cell.angle_beta   90.00
_cell.angle_gamma   90.00
#
_symmetry.space_group_name_H-M   'P 1'
#
loop_
_entity.id
_entity.type
_entity.pdbx_description
1 polymer ?
#
loop_
_entity_poly.entity_id
_entity_poly.type
_entity_poly.pdbx_seq_one_letter_code
_entity_poly.pdbx_strand_id
1 'polypeptide(L)' 'NGSISNLVQDPTDPTRWTADLTPAAGFEGNVTVEVPAGSYTDVAGNAGSGDSDSTAVDTLAPSVNVTIN' A
#
# COMPACT_ATOMS: atom_id res chain seq x y z
N ASN A 1 -8.43 -2.10 1.36
CA ASN A 1 -8.28 -3.58 1.37
C ASN A 1 -6.96 -3.98 2.03
N GLY A 2 -6.71 -3.55 3.27
CA GLY A 2 -5.44 -3.72 3.96
C GLY A 2 -5.05 -2.52 4.84
N SER A 3 -3.84 -2.54 5.38
CA SER A 3 -3.22 -1.47 6.17
C SER A 3 -1.79 -1.20 5.71
N ILE A 4 -1.35 0.06 5.82
CA ILE A 4 0.06 0.45 5.69
C ILE A 4 0.61 0.73 7.09
N SER A 5 1.81 0.23 7.39
CA SER A 5 2.47 0.41 8.68
C SER A 5 3.99 0.53 8.51
N ASN A 6 4.72 0.75 9.61
CA ASN A 6 6.20 0.81 9.61
C ASN A 6 6.78 1.78 8.57
N LEU A 7 6.20 2.97 8.46
CA LEU A 7 6.78 4.01 7.62
C LEU A 7 8.11 4.48 8.23
N VAL A 8 9.21 4.23 7.54
CA VAL A 8 10.57 4.51 7.98
C VAL A 8 11.34 5.21 6.87
N GLN A 9 12.11 6.23 7.23
CA GLN A 9 13.04 6.91 6.32
C GLN A 9 14.31 6.08 6.16
N ASP A 10 14.87 6.05 4.95
CA ASP A 10 16.18 5.45 4.73
C ASP A 10 17.25 6.23 5.51
N PRO A 11 18.11 5.57 6.31
CA PRO A 11 19.10 6.26 7.15
C PRO A 11 20.22 6.93 6.35
N THR A 12 20.35 6.61 5.06
CA THR A 12 21.39 7.11 4.15
C THR A 12 20.84 8.00 3.04
N ASP A 13 19.54 7.95 2.77
CA ASP A 13 18.85 8.81 1.81
C ASP A 13 17.60 9.45 2.43
N PRO A 14 17.66 10.74 2.83
CA PRO A 14 16.53 11.40 3.48
C PRO A 14 15.32 11.61 2.56
N THR A 15 15.46 11.36 1.26
CA THR A 15 14.37 11.47 0.28
C THR A 15 13.65 10.14 0.06
N ARG A 16 14.18 9.04 0.60
CA ARG A 16 13.61 7.70 0.45
C ARG A 16 12.92 7.24 1.72
N TRP A 17 11.72 6.70 1.56
CA TRP A 17 10.91 6.13 2.63
C TRP A 17 10.36 4.77 2.22
N THR A 18 10.23 3.87 3.18
CA THR A 18 9.66 2.52 2.99
C THR A 18 8.57 2.28 4.01
N ALA A 19 7.54 1.52 3.63
CA ALA A 19 6.45 1.12 4.51
C ALA A 19 5.97 -0.30 4.15
N ASP A 20 5.36 -0.97 5.12
CA ASP A 20 4.81 -2.31 4.96
C ASP A 20 3.33 -2.24 4.59
N LEU A 21 2.99 -2.73 3.40
CA LEU A 21 1.61 -2.94 2.98
C LEU A 21 1.16 -4.35 3.39
N THR A 22 0.11 -4.43 4.21
CA THR A 22 -0.54 -5.69 4.60
C THR A 22 -1.95 -5.72 4.02
N PRO A 23 -2.21 -6.50 2.95
CA PRO A 23 -3.56 -6.67 2.43
C PRO A 23 -4.50 -7.34 3.45
N ALA A 24 -5.81 -7.08 3.33
CA ALA A 24 -6.80 -7.76 4.16
C ALA A 24 -6.85 -9.27 3.84
N ALA A 25 -7.15 -10.10 4.84
CA ALA A 25 -7.38 -11.52 4.61
C ALA A 25 -8.69 -11.76 3.84
N GLY A 26 -8.72 -12.77 2.97
CA GLY A 26 -9.92 -13.07 2.17
C GLY A 26 -10.19 -12.05 1.06
N PHE A 27 -9.19 -11.26 0.68
CA PHE A 27 -9.31 -10.23 -0.34
C PHE A 27 -8.70 -10.69 -1.66
N GLU A 28 -9.45 -10.51 -2.73
CA GLU A 28 -8.97 -10.69 -4.11
C GLU A 28 -9.25 -9.39 -4.87
N GLY A 29 -8.22 -8.79 -5.47
CA GLY A 29 -8.32 -7.57 -6.27
C GLY A 29 -7.10 -6.65 -6.16
N ASN A 30 -7.22 -5.45 -6.71
CA ASN A 30 -6.15 -4.45 -6.68
C ASN A 30 -6.06 -3.74 -5.33
N VAL A 31 -4.84 -3.51 -4.88
CA VAL A 31 -4.49 -2.61 -3.78
C VAL A 31 -3.66 -1.45 -4.35
N THR A 32 -4.06 -0.22 -4.04
CA THR A 32 -3.38 1.00 -4.46
C THR A 32 -2.82 1.72 -3.24
N VAL A 33 -1.57 2.16 -3.36
CA VAL A 33 -0.90 3.07 -2.42
C VAL A 33 -0.79 4.43 -3.08
N GLU A 34 -1.17 5.48 -2.35
CA GLU A 34 -1.16 6.85 -2.85
C GLU A 34 -0.41 7.76 -1.88
N VAL A 35 0.45 8.61 -2.44
CA VAL A 35 0.97 9.81 -1.82
C VAL A 35 0.24 11.00 -2.46
N PRO A 36 -0.71 11.64 -1.76
CA PRO A 36 -1.46 12.75 -2.36
C PRO A 36 -0.55 13.94 -2.67
N ALA A 37 -0.84 14.67 -3.75
CA ALA A 37 -0.12 15.90 -4.06
C ALA A 37 -0.31 16.94 -2.93
N GLY A 38 0.79 17.56 -2.50
CA GLY A 38 0.80 18.52 -1.40
C GLY A 38 0.59 17.91 -0.01
N SER A 39 0.66 16.58 0.14
CA SER A 39 0.57 15.92 1.45
C SER A 39 1.81 16.11 2.33
N TYR A 40 2.91 16.60 1.76
CA TYR A 40 4.15 16.95 2.48
C TYR A 40 4.72 18.26 1.96
N THR A 41 5.59 18.86 2.78
CA THR A 41 6.21 20.16 2.50
C THR A 41 7.69 20.09 2.82
N ASP A 42 8.53 20.69 1.97
CA ASP A 42 9.95 20.82 2.26
C ASP A 42 10.24 21.92 3.31
N VAL A 43 11.51 22.06 3.71
CA VAL A 43 11.95 23.06 4.70
C VAL A 43 11.71 24.50 4.23
N ALA A 44 11.69 24.74 2.93
CA ALA A 44 11.44 26.06 2.35
C ALA A 44 9.94 26.39 2.21
N GLY A 45 9.05 25.44 2.52
CA GLY A 45 7.61 25.63 2.43
C GLY A 45 6.99 25.21 1.09
N ASN A 46 7.76 24.58 0.18
CA ASN A 46 7.23 24.11 -1.09
C ASN A 46 6.46 22.81 -0.90
N ALA A 47 5.25 22.74 -1.46
CA ALA A 47 4.43 21.54 -1.45
C ALA A 47 5.04 20.45 -2.35
N GLY A 48 5.06 19.22 -1.85
CA GLY A 48 5.54 18.05 -2.56
C GLY A 48 4.60 17.57 -3.67
N SER A 49 5.15 16.85 -4.65
CA SER A 49 4.36 16.15 -5.65
C SER A 49 3.82 14.82 -5.10
N GLY A 50 2.64 14.44 -5.57
CA GLY A 50 2.05 13.14 -5.27
C GLY A 50 2.40 12.09 -6.31
N ASP A 51 2.14 10.83 -5.97
CA ASP A 51 2.24 9.69 -6.88
C ASP A 51 1.39 8.51 -6.35
N SER A 52 1.17 7.49 -7.17
CA SER A 52 0.45 6.29 -6.78
C SER A 52 0.99 5.05 -7.48
N ASP A 53 0.90 3.91 -6.80
CA ASP A 53 1.25 2.60 -7.35
C ASP A 53 0.18 1.56 -7.00
N SER A 54 -0.04 0.58 -7.87
CA SER A 54 -1.09 -0.43 -7.70
C SER A 54 -0.59 -1.83 -8.01
N THR A 55 -1.00 -2.79 -7.19
CA THR A 55 -0.66 -4.21 -7.37
C THR A 55 -1.88 -5.10 -7.15
N ALA A 56 -1.93 -6.21 -7.88
CA ALA A 56 -2.96 -7.22 -7.70
C ALA A 56 -2.62 -8.12 -6.49
N VAL A 57 -3.62 -8.41 -5.66
CA VAL A 57 -3.50 -9.24 -4.47
C VAL A 57 -4.57 -10.32 -4.49
N ASP A 58 -4.18 -11.53 -4.08
CA ASP A 58 -5.09 -12.63 -3.79
C ASP A 58 -4.68 -13.28 -2.46
N THR A 59 -5.48 -13.00 -1.42
CA THR A 59 -5.41 -13.67 -0.11
C THR A 59 -6.67 -14.51 0.15
N LEU A 60 -7.51 -14.69 -0.86
CA LEU A 60 -8.76 -15.43 -0.76
C LEU A 60 -8.46 -16.93 -0.73
N ALA A 61 -8.86 -17.59 0.35
CA ALA A 61 -8.66 -19.03 0.47
C ALA A 61 -9.50 -19.78 -0.58
N PRO A 62 -8.95 -20.81 -1.24
CA PRO A 62 -9.71 -21.61 -2.19
C PRO A 62 -10.83 -22.38 -1.48
N SER A 63 -11.97 -22.60 -2.16
CA SER A 63 -13.08 -23.42 -1.65
C SER A 63 -13.50 -24.49 -2.66
N VAL A 64 -13.95 -25.64 -2.15
CA VAL A 64 -14.47 -26.75 -2.94
C VAL A 64 -15.81 -27.18 -2.35
N ASN A 65 -16.84 -27.28 -3.19
CA ASN A 65 -18.15 -27.79 -2.81
C ASN A 65 -18.37 -29.16 -3.46
N VAL A 66 -18.76 -30.16 -2.65
CA VAL A 66 -19.12 -31.50 -3.14
C VAL A 66 -20.58 -31.76 -2.80
N THR A 67 -21.38 -32.09 -3.81
CA THR A 67 -22.78 -32.50 -3.67
C THR A 67 -22.88 -33.97 -4.07
N ILE A 68 -23.43 -34.80 -3.19
CA ILE A 68 -23.75 -36.21 -3.46
C ILE A 68 -25.27 -36.33 -3.52
N ASN A 69 -25.77 -36.94 -4.60
CA ASN A 69 -27.20 -37.20 -4.84
C ASN A 69 -27.56 -38.65 -4.48
#